data_AF-A0A512JIQ8-F1
#
_entry.id   AF-A0A512JIQ8-F1
#
_cell.length_a   1.000
_cell.length_b   1.000
_cell.length_c   1.000
_cell.angle_alpha   90.00
_cell.angle_beta   90.00
_cell.angle_gamma   90.00
#
_symmetry.space_group_name_H-M   'P 1'
#
loop_
_entity.id
_entity.type
_entity.pdbx_description
1 polymer ?
#
loop_
_entity_poly.entity_id
_entity_poly.type
_entity_poly.pdbx_seq_one_letter_code
_entity_poly.pdbx_strand_id
1 'polypeptide(L)'
;MTAAVTLLSQAKKSKKKARRPEDVDIDAGGYSLDLMNDEFAFLLVGSKAVVIREKADAPVDQRIRFLTLEAFRQWSLNLFTEAWDPEAKDVKKMSWAKRWLGDRQRRQYDGVEFHPDRNPDPSQAGGTPGYYNLWRGWSCVPKRGGSYATFRDHLLNNICNGNEEIYRWVFAFFAHILQRPRERMGVSIVLRGGEGSGKTKIGEVIGSLIPSHYFLIDSPRYLTGQFNAHMASCLLLQADEAVWAGDKHAEGRLKGLISAGEQMIESKGVDPIRLKNYVRVLMTSNEDFVVPVGKDGRRYCVLDVNPRVAQNSAYFAELDAELRNGGREALLHDLLAFDLSTVDLRKVPRTDALLEQKILSLDGVDGWWLDRLMSGSPTSKLDHWPHEVGVDEMRDDYFAASERRGLRRKSAETVLGARLRKLIPRLNRVRRYEDYDMGRRRVWFYALPTLSECRAAFEKALGQAVSWQDDEDKPELSDCDD
;
A
#
# COMPACT_ATOMS: atom_id res chain seq x y z
N MET A 1 -9.92 -35.88 -22.42
CA MET A 1 -8.72 -35.63 -21.60
C MET A 1 -8.24 -36.94 -20.94
N THR A 2 -8.22 -38.05 -21.71
CA THR A 2 -8.28 -39.41 -21.13
C THR A 2 -7.37 -40.41 -21.83
N ALA A 3 -6.45 -39.94 -22.68
CA ALA A 3 -5.48 -40.77 -23.39
C ALA A 3 -4.04 -40.60 -22.89
N ALA A 4 -3.73 -39.50 -22.19
CA ALA A 4 -2.39 -39.21 -21.66
C ALA A 4 -2.08 -39.91 -20.31
N VAL A 5 -3.13 -40.28 -19.56
CA VAL A 5 -2.98 -40.94 -18.24
C VAL A 5 -2.65 -42.44 -18.39
N THR A 6 -2.97 -43.06 -19.53
CA THR A 6 -2.79 -44.51 -19.73
C THR A 6 -1.35 -44.90 -20.11
N LEU A 7 -0.59 -44.01 -20.75
CA LEU A 7 0.80 -44.29 -21.18
C LEU A 7 1.83 -44.29 -20.04
N LEU A 8 1.57 -43.58 -18.93
CA LEU A 8 2.43 -43.63 -17.73
C LEU A 8 2.20 -44.88 -16.87
N SER A 9 1.11 -45.62 -17.10
CA SER A 9 0.77 -46.84 -16.34
C SER A 9 1.37 -48.13 -16.92
N GLN A 10 1.75 -48.15 -18.21
CA GLN A 10 2.23 -49.35 -18.90
C GLN A 10 3.76 -49.51 -18.97
N ALA A 11 4.54 -48.55 -18.45
CA ALA A 11 5.99 -48.72 -18.22
C ALA A 11 6.32 -49.51 -16.93
N LYS A 12 5.34 -50.18 -16.33
CA LYS A 12 5.49 -51.09 -15.18
C LYS A 12 5.38 -52.55 -15.63
N LYS A 13 6.39 -53.07 -16.32
CA LYS A 13 6.77 -54.49 -16.32
C LYS A 13 8.05 -54.68 -17.14
N SER A 14 8.99 -55.44 -16.57
CA SER A 14 10.30 -55.80 -17.11
C SER A 14 11.40 -54.72 -17.05
N LYS A 15 12.01 -54.56 -15.87
CA LYS A 15 13.46 -54.38 -15.79
C LYS A 15 14.01 -55.36 -14.76
N LYS A 16 14.90 -56.24 -15.23
CA LYS A 16 15.72 -57.17 -14.42
C LYS A 16 16.21 -56.44 -13.16
N LYS A 17 15.98 -57.01 -11.98
CA LYS A 17 16.70 -56.65 -10.75
C LYS A 17 18.20 -56.84 -11.04
N ALA A 18 18.91 -55.76 -11.33
CA ALA A 18 20.35 -55.75 -11.20
C ALA A 18 20.65 -56.06 -9.73
N ARG A 19 21.44 -57.12 -9.48
CA ARG A 19 21.94 -57.44 -8.13
C ARG A 19 22.65 -56.20 -7.61
N ARG A 20 22.13 -55.60 -6.55
CA ARG A 20 22.85 -54.58 -5.78
C ARG A 20 24.07 -55.29 -5.17
N PRO A 21 25.27 -54.69 -5.20
CA PRO A 21 26.36 -55.15 -4.35
C PRO A 21 25.87 -55.12 -2.89
N GLU A 22 25.99 -56.23 -2.17
CA GLU A 22 25.40 -56.41 -0.84
C GLU A 22 26.18 -55.68 0.28
N ASP A 23 27.36 -55.11 -0.03
CA ASP A 23 28.32 -54.58 0.95
C ASP A 23 28.64 -53.07 0.81
N VAL A 24 27.87 -52.29 0.04
CA VAL A 24 28.11 -50.84 -0.10
C VAL A 24 27.11 -50.06 0.72
N ASP A 25 27.59 -49.22 1.64
CA ASP A 25 26.77 -48.25 2.35
C ASP A 25 26.28 -47.17 1.36
N ILE A 26 25.02 -47.29 0.93
CA ILE A 26 24.39 -46.47 -0.12
C ILE A 26 24.19 -45.00 0.34
N ASP A 27 24.60 -44.64 1.56
CA ASP A 27 24.58 -43.25 2.03
C ASP A 27 25.90 -42.84 2.73
N ALA A 28 27.02 -43.50 2.37
CA ALA A 28 28.35 -43.07 2.82
C ALA A 28 28.53 -41.56 2.61
N GLY A 29 28.87 -40.83 3.68
CA GLY A 29 28.83 -39.36 3.70
C GLY A 29 27.60 -38.73 4.35
N GLY A 30 26.73 -39.54 4.97
CA GLY A 30 25.68 -39.10 5.89
C GLY A 30 24.44 -38.50 5.22
N TYR A 31 24.17 -38.87 3.95
CA TYR A 31 23.01 -38.36 3.22
C TYR A 31 21.71 -38.71 3.93
N SER A 32 20.82 -37.72 4.02
CA SER A 32 19.46 -37.92 4.51
C SER A 32 18.48 -37.20 3.60
N LEU A 33 17.57 -37.97 3.02
CA LEU A 33 16.46 -37.44 2.24
C LEU A 33 15.53 -36.57 3.10
N ASP A 34 15.28 -36.99 4.35
CA ASP A 34 14.39 -36.27 5.26
C ASP A 34 14.97 -34.89 5.59
N LEU A 35 16.27 -34.80 5.93
CA LEU A 35 16.93 -33.50 6.14
C LEU A 35 16.86 -32.60 4.90
N MET A 36 17.04 -33.18 3.72
CA MET A 36 16.93 -32.42 2.47
C MET A 36 15.49 -31.97 2.20
N ASN A 37 14.49 -32.79 2.52
CA ASN A 37 13.09 -32.43 2.35
C ASN A 37 12.64 -31.42 3.40
N ASP A 38 13.16 -31.45 4.62
CA ASP A 38 12.84 -30.46 5.65
C ASP A 38 13.32 -29.06 5.23
N GLU A 39 14.52 -28.96 4.66
CA GLU A 39 15.11 -27.67 4.27
C GLU A 39 14.77 -27.23 2.85
N PHE A 40 14.59 -28.16 1.89
CA PHE A 40 14.47 -27.83 0.48
C PHE A 40 13.17 -28.32 -0.15
N ALA A 41 12.66 -27.52 -1.10
CA ALA A 41 11.55 -27.89 -1.97
C ALA A 41 11.84 -27.48 -3.42
N PHE A 42 11.51 -28.36 -4.37
CA PHE A 42 11.63 -28.06 -5.78
C PHE A 42 10.30 -27.51 -6.32
N LEU A 43 10.32 -26.47 -7.13
CA LEU A 43 9.12 -25.97 -7.78
C LEU A 43 9.41 -25.26 -9.10
N LEU A 44 8.35 -24.98 -9.83
CA LEU A 44 8.38 -24.13 -11.02
C LEU A 44 7.86 -22.73 -10.68
N VAL A 45 8.59 -21.70 -11.10
CA VAL A 45 8.14 -20.30 -11.07
C VAL A 45 8.14 -19.79 -12.50
N GLY A 46 6.94 -19.64 -13.05
CA GLY A 46 6.78 -19.44 -14.50
C GLY A 46 7.33 -20.66 -15.25
N SER A 47 8.24 -20.43 -16.20
CA SER A 47 8.90 -21.50 -16.96
C SER A 47 10.16 -22.08 -16.29
N LYS A 48 10.63 -21.48 -15.18
CA LYS A 48 11.94 -21.79 -14.60
C LYS A 48 11.84 -22.70 -13.38
N ALA A 49 12.73 -23.68 -13.33
CA ALA A 49 12.91 -24.54 -12.17
C ALA A 49 13.77 -23.83 -11.10
N VAL A 50 13.25 -23.80 -9.88
CA VAL A 50 13.92 -23.20 -8.71
C VAL A 50 13.81 -24.15 -7.52
N VAL A 51 14.68 -23.92 -6.54
CA VAL A 51 14.64 -24.63 -5.25
C VAL A 51 14.37 -23.58 -4.18
N ILE A 52 13.31 -23.78 -3.40
CA ILE A 52 13.12 -23.05 -2.16
C ILE A 52 14.00 -23.68 -1.09
N ARG A 53 14.66 -22.82 -0.33
CA ARG A 53 15.31 -23.16 0.92
C ARG A 53 14.54 -22.52 2.08
N GLU A 54 14.15 -23.33 3.04
CA GLU A 54 13.47 -22.92 4.27
C GLU A 54 14.43 -23.00 5.45
N LYS A 55 14.54 -21.91 6.20
CA LYS A 55 15.32 -21.88 7.42
C LYS A 55 14.63 -21.03 8.46
N ALA A 56 13.85 -21.66 9.34
CA ALA A 56 13.04 -20.97 10.35
C ALA A 56 13.87 -20.03 11.25
N ASP A 57 15.07 -20.47 11.62
CA ASP A 57 15.99 -19.73 12.49
C ASP A 57 16.79 -18.63 11.78
N ALA A 58 16.63 -18.47 10.47
CA ALA A 58 17.29 -17.40 9.73
C ALA A 58 16.64 -16.03 10.03
N PRO A 59 17.36 -14.92 9.76
CA PRO A 59 16.74 -13.61 9.65
C PRO A 59 15.49 -13.66 8.77
N VAL A 60 14.47 -12.87 9.11
CA VAL A 60 13.12 -12.96 8.53
C VAL A 60 13.13 -12.92 7.00
N ASP A 61 13.98 -12.06 6.41
CA ASP A 61 14.20 -11.89 4.97
C ASP A 61 14.87 -13.11 4.30
N GLN A 62 15.44 -14.02 5.08
CA GLN A 62 16.19 -15.18 4.62
C GLN A 62 15.53 -16.51 4.97
N ARG A 63 14.40 -16.48 5.69
CA ARG A 63 13.66 -17.69 6.07
C ARG A 63 13.17 -18.49 4.87
N ILE A 64 12.86 -17.81 3.77
CA ILE A 64 12.52 -18.42 2.48
C ILE A 64 13.43 -17.82 1.43
N ARG A 65 14.23 -18.65 0.78
CA ARG A 65 15.09 -18.22 -0.34
C ARG A 65 14.78 -19.02 -1.58
N PHE A 66 14.62 -18.32 -2.69
CA PHE A 66 14.55 -18.94 -4.02
C PHE A 66 15.96 -19.04 -4.59
N LEU A 67 16.42 -20.27 -4.79
CA LEU A 67 17.70 -20.59 -5.40
C LEU A 67 17.48 -21.04 -6.84
N THR A 68 18.33 -20.57 -7.76
CA THR A 68 18.45 -21.23 -9.06
C THR A 68 19.00 -22.64 -8.88
N LEU A 69 18.72 -23.54 -9.82
CA LEU A 69 19.28 -24.90 -9.76
C LEU A 69 20.81 -24.90 -9.76
N GLU A 70 21.44 -23.93 -10.44
CA GLU A 70 22.89 -23.77 -10.44
C GLU A 70 23.40 -23.38 -9.05
N ALA A 71 22.81 -22.35 -8.42
CA ALA A 71 23.20 -21.91 -7.08
C ALA A 71 23.01 -23.01 -6.04
N PHE A 72 21.91 -23.78 -6.11
CA PHE A 72 21.66 -24.92 -5.23
C PHE A 72 22.71 -26.02 -5.41
N ARG A 73 23.07 -26.37 -6.66
CA ARG A 73 24.11 -27.36 -6.95
C ARG A 73 25.47 -26.91 -6.43
N GLN A 74 25.86 -25.66 -6.71
CA GLN A 74 27.11 -25.07 -6.24
C GLN A 74 27.20 -25.04 -4.70
N TRP A 75 26.12 -24.66 -4.02
CA TRP A 75 26.04 -24.64 -2.57
C TRP A 75 26.28 -26.03 -1.95
N SER A 76 25.81 -27.09 -2.61
CA SER A 76 25.94 -28.47 -2.13
C SER A 76 27.27 -29.17 -2.47
N LEU A 77 28.22 -28.50 -3.14
CA LEU A 77 29.43 -29.17 -3.67
C LEU A 77 30.33 -29.77 -2.58
N ASN A 78 30.27 -29.24 -1.36
CA ASN A 78 30.99 -29.76 -0.21
C ASN A 78 30.27 -30.93 0.50
N LEU A 79 29.01 -31.21 0.15
CA LEU A 79 28.21 -32.31 0.69
C LEU A 79 28.13 -33.43 -0.36
N PHE A 80 28.81 -34.54 -0.10
CA PHE A 80 28.85 -35.68 -1.01
C PHE A 80 28.25 -36.94 -0.40
N THR A 81 27.81 -37.83 -1.27
CA THR A 81 27.35 -39.17 -0.93
C THR A 81 27.67 -40.14 -2.06
N GLU A 82 27.60 -41.44 -1.80
CA GLU A 82 27.78 -42.50 -2.80
C GLU A 82 26.44 -43.11 -3.14
N ALA A 83 26.05 -43.10 -4.41
CA ALA A 83 24.78 -43.69 -4.82
C ALA A 83 24.92 -44.50 -6.10
N TRP A 84 24.11 -45.55 -6.21
CA TRP A 84 24.02 -46.37 -7.42
C TRP A 84 23.53 -45.53 -8.61
N ASP A 85 24.34 -45.47 -9.66
CA ASP A 85 24.03 -44.83 -10.93
C ASP A 85 23.49 -45.91 -11.91
N PRO A 86 22.20 -45.87 -12.28
CA PRO A 86 21.61 -46.86 -13.18
C PRO A 86 22.20 -46.87 -14.59
N GLU A 87 22.75 -45.73 -15.06
CA GLU A 87 23.34 -45.62 -16.39
C GLU A 87 24.74 -46.24 -16.42
N ALA A 88 25.54 -45.92 -15.39
CA ALA A 88 26.89 -46.48 -15.25
C ALA A 88 26.89 -47.94 -14.75
N LYS A 89 25.78 -48.40 -14.15
CA LYS A 89 25.66 -49.68 -13.43
C LYS A 89 26.77 -49.84 -12.38
N ASP A 90 27.07 -48.74 -11.69
CA ASP A 90 28.12 -48.67 -10.67
C ASP A 90 27.75 -47.66 -9.58
N VAL A 91 28.40 -47.75 -8.42
CA VAL A 91 28.27 -46.78 -7.34
C VAL A 91 29.17 -45.59 -7.63
N LYS A 92 28.60 -44.38 -7.61
CA LYS A 92 29.35 -43.14 -7.84
C LYS A 92 29.19 -42.17 -6.71
N LYS A 93 30.30 -41.48 -6.40
CA LYS A 93 30.31 -40.27 -5.60
C LYS A 93 29.56 -39.15 -6.33
N MET A 94 28.60 -38.53 -5.66
CA MET A 94 27.82 -37.40 -6.16
C MET A 94 27.46 -36.42 -5.03
N SER A 95 27.07 -35.19 -5.37
CA SER A 95 26.62 -34.25 -4.35
C SER A 95 25.22 -34.57 -3.82
N TRP A 96 24.92 -34.11 -2.61
CA TRP A 96 23.59 -34.23 -2.03
C TRP A 96 22.50 -33.62 -2.92
N ALA A 97 22.76 -32.48 -3.56
CA ALA A 97 21.82 -31.87 -4.50
C ALA A 97 21.55 -32.77 -5.71
N LYS A 98 22.60 -33.36 -6.32
CA LYS A 98 22.42 -34.25 -7.47
C LYS A 98 21.60 -35.48 -7.09
N ARG A 99 21.88 -36.05 -5.91
CA ARG A 99 21.13 -37.18 -5.36
C ARG A 99 19.65 -36.83 -5.14
N TRP A 100 19.38 -35.74 -4.41
CA TRP A 100 18.02 -35.28 -4.09
C TRP A 100 17.21 -34.87 -5.33
N LEU A 101 17.83 -34.19 -6.30
CA LEU A 101 17.19 -33.86 -7.59
C LEU A 101 16.86 -35.10 -8.44
N GLY A 102 17.46 -36.25 -8.16
CA GLY A 102 17.11 -37.53 -8.78
C GLY A 102 16.08 -38.35 -8.00
N ASP A 103 15.78 -37.96 -6.75
CA ASP A 103 14.95 -38.75 -5.86
C ASP A 103 13.45 -38.63 -6.19
N ARG A 104 12.72 -39.75 -6.10
CA ARG A 104 11.27 -39.82 -6.35
C ARG A 104 10.44 -39.27 -5.19
N GLN A 105 11.01 -39.22 -4.00
CA GLN A 105 10.39 -38.75 -2.77
C GLN A 105 10.86 -37.32 -2.40
N ARG A 106 11.55 -36.62 -3.31
CA ARG A 106 11.89 -35.21 -3.11
C ARG A 106 10.60 -34.40 -2.85
N ARG A 107 10.66 -33.46 -1.92
CA ARG A 107 9.60 -32.48 -1.71
C ARG A 107 9.52 -31.53 -2.91
N GLN A 108 8.37 -31.49 -3.57
CA GLN A 108 8.16 -30.66 -4.75
C GLN A 108 6.73 -30.13 -4.87
N TYR A 109 6.59 -28.99 -5.54
CA TYR A 109 5.34 -28.28 -5.75
C TYR A 109 5.22 -27.82 -7.21
N ASP A 110 3.99 -27.69 -7.70
CA ASP A 110 3.69 -27.27 -9.08
C ASP A 110 3.87 -25.75 -9.27
N GLY A 111 3.81 -24.98 -8.17
CA GLY A 111 3.99 -23.54 -8.19
C GLY A 111 4.10 -22.95 -6.80
N VAL A 112 4.14 -21.63 -6.74
CA VAL A 112 4.12 -20.85 -5.51
C VAL A 112 2.88 -19.97 -5.47
N GLU A 113 2.30 -19.82 -4.29
CA GLU A 113 1.24 -18.86 -4.04
C GLU A 113 1.44 -18.19 -2.69
N PHE A 114 0.81 -17.04 -2.53
CA PHE A 114 0.63 -16.44 -1.23
C PHE A 114 -0.85 -16.58 -0.85
N HIS A 115 -1.13 -17.41 0.15
CA HIS A 115 -2.49 -17.66 0.62
C HIS A 115 -2.55 -17.41 2.14
N PRO A 116 -2.57 -16.14 2.56
CA PRO A 116 -2.59 -15.78 3.97
C PRO A 116 -3.95 -16.11 4.59
N ASP A 117 -3.96 -16.45 5.88
CA ASP A 117 -5.18 -16.83 6.57
C ASP A 117 -5.22 -16.31 8.02
N ARG A 118 -6.41 -16.28 8.62
CA ARG A 118 -6.58 -15.97 10.04
C ARG A 118 -6.00 -17.08 10.90
N ASN A 119 -5.88 -18.30 10.40
CA ASN A 119 -5.12 -19.34 11.08
C ASN A 119 -3.61 -19.10 10.87
N PRO A 120 -2.80 -18.99 11.93
CA PRO A 120 -1.36 -18.82 11.79
C PRO A 120 -0.65 -20.06 11.25
N ASP A 121 -1.27 -21.25 11.32
CA ASP A 121 -0.69 -22.49 10.80
C ASP A 121 -0.76 -22.54 9.26
N PRO A 122 0.39 -22.51 8.54
CA PRO A 122 0.42 -22.56 7.09
C PRO A 122 -0.20 -23.83 6.48
N SER A 123 -0.17 -24.95 7.21
CA SER A 123 -0.76 -26.21 6.76
C SER A 123 -2.30 -26.19 6.78
N GLN A 124 -2.87 -25.35 7.66
CA GLN A 124 -4.31 -25.17 7.85
C GLN A 124 -4.86 -23.96 7.09
N ALA A 125 -3.99 -23.05 6.62
CA ALA A 125 -4.37 -21.87 5.84
C ALA A 125 -5.02 -22.19 4.48
N GLY A 126 -4.96 -23.46 4.06
CA GLY A 126 -5.45 -23.93 2.78
C GLY A 126 -4.58 -23.45 1.62
N GLY A 127 -5.19 -23.32 0.45
CA GLY A 127 -4.51 -22.93 -0.78
C GLY A 127 -4.86 -23.85 -1.95
N THR A 128 -4.15 -23.66 -3.04
CA THR A 128 -4.21 -24.48 -4.24
C THR A 128 -3.47 -25.81 -3.99
N PRO A 129 -4.12 -26.97 -4.12
CA PRO A 129 -3.45 -28.26 -3.95
C PRO A 129 -2.22 -28.38 -4.85
N GLY A 130 -1.09 -28.82 -4.28
CA GLY A 130 0.18 -28.94 -5.00
C GLY A 130 1.00 -27.65 -5.11
N TYR A 131 0.49 -26.51 -4.64
CA TYR A 131 1.26 -25.26 -4.60
C TYR A 131 1.91 -25.04 -3.23
N TYR A 132 3.04 -24.36 -3.23
CA TYR A 132 3.73 -23.95 -2.02
C TYR A 132 3.17 -22.62 -1.52
N ASN A 133 2.60 -22.62 -0.32
CA ASN A 133 2.07 -21.42 0.33
C ASN A 133 3.18 -20.63 1.04
N LEU A 134 3.31 -19.35 0.70
CA LEU A 134 4.26 -18.41 1.31
C LEU A 134 3.82 -17.90 2.69
N TRP A 135 2.59 -18.15 3.15
CA TRP A 135 2.11 -17.73 4.48
C TRP A 135 2.93 -18.34 5.61
N ARG A 136 3.30 -17.53 6.61
CA ARG A 136 4.16 -17.92 7.74
C ARG A 136 3.57 -17.56 9.11
N GLY A 137 2.29 -17.21 9.15
CA GLY A 137 1.58 -17.00 10.40
C GLY A 137 1.98 -15.72 11.13
N TRP A 138 1.69 -15.71 12.42
CA TRP A 138 2.04 -14.63 13.34
C TRP A 138 3.36 -14.91 14.06
N SER A 139 4.00 -13.86 14.58
CA SER A 139 5.23 -13.98 15.36
C SER A 139 5.04 -14.51 16.78
N CYS A 140 3.81 -14.45 17.31
CA CYS A 140 3.48 -14.85 18.67
C CYS A 140 2.06 -15.45 18.76
N VAL A 141 1.78 -16.17 19.84
CA VAL A 141 0.46 -16.73 20.12
C VAL A 141 -0.39 -15.69 20.85
N PRO A 142 -1.61 -15.36 20.40
CA PRO A 142 -2.47 -14.38 21.06
C PRO A 142 -2.79 -14.80 22.49
N LYS A 143 -2.63 -13.88 23.45
CA LYS A 143 -2.84 -14.17 24.88
C LYS A 143 -3.37 -12.95 25.63
N ARG A 144 -4.37 -13.16 26.49
CA ARG A 144 -4.88 -12.15 27.44
C ARG A 144 -3.90 -11.95 28.61
N GLY A 145 -3.89 -10.74 29.18
CA GLY A 145 -3.19 -10.43 30.43
C GLY A 145 -1.82 -9.75 30.28
N GLY A 146 -1.35 -9.53 29.06
CA GLY A 146 -0.30 -8.53 28.80
C GLY A 146 -0.89 -7.12 28.69
N SER A 147 -0.02 -6.11 28.59
CA SER A 147 -0.41 -4.71 28.38
C SER A 147 0.22 -4.18 27.10
N TYR A 148 -0.50 -3.35 26.37
CA TYR A 148 0.03 -2.52 25.28
C TYR A 148 -0.50 -1.08 25.44
N ALA A 149 -0.69 -0.64 26.69
CA ALA A 149 -1.32 0.61 27.05
C ALA A 149 -0.57 1.82 26.46
N THR A 150 0.75 1.79 26.44
CA THR A 150 1.56 2.86 25.86
C THR A 150 1.40 2.90 24.34
N PHE A 151 1.33 1.74 23.67
CA PHE A 151 1.01 1.69 22.24
C PHE A 151 -0.44 2.14 21.94
N ARG A 152 -1.40 1.79 22.81
CA ARG A 152 -2.79 2.24 22.70
C ARG A 152 -2.90 3.76 22.85
N ASP A 153 -2.21 4.33 23.84
CA ASP A 153 -2.09 5.78 24.04
C ASP A 153 -1.48 6.45 22.82
N HIS A 154 -0.38 5.89 22.28
CA HIS A 154 0.23 6.38 21.05
C HIS A 154 -0.78 6.42 19.90
N LEU A 155 -1.51 5.32 19.68
CA LEU A 155 -2.47 5.23 18.58
C LEU A 155 -3.64 6.21 18.76
N LEU A 156 -4.18 6.36 19.97
CA LEU A 156 -5.31 7.26 20.23
C LEU A 156 -4.87 8.73 20.24
N ASN A 157 -3.91 9.08 21.09
CA ASN A 157 -3.60 10.47 21.41
C ASN A 157 -2.57 11.08 20.46
N ASN A 158 -1.63 10.29 19.94
CA ASN A 158 -0.63 10.82 19.01
C ASN A 158 -1.11 10.73 17.56
N ILE A 159 -1.72 9.61 17.17
CA ILE A 159 -2.06 9.36 15.76
C ILE A 159 -3.47 9.84 15.43
N CYS A 160 -4.42 9.63 16.35
CA CYS A 160 -5.81 10.01 16.15
C CYS A 160 -6.16 11.33 16.85
N ASN A 161 -5.18 12.00 17.46
CA ASN A 161 -5.35 13.26 18.20
C ASN A 161 -6.50 13.23 19.24
N GLY A 162 -6.65 12.10 19.94
CA GLY A 162 -7.71 11.87 20.92
C GLY A 162 -9.09 11.56 20.33
N ASN A 163 -9.23 11.49 19.00
CA ASN A 163 -10.49 11.16 18.34
C ASN A 163 -10.75 9.65 18.38
N GLU A 164 -11.70 9.23 19.21
CA GLU A 164 -12.07 7.82 19.40
C GLU A 164 -12.68 7.16 18.15
N GLU A 165 -13.38 7.91 17.29
CA GLU A 165 -13.93 7.38 16.05
C GLU A 165 -12.82 7.03 15.05
N ILE A 166 -11.85 7.94 14.88
CA ILE A 166 -10.68 7.70 14.03
C ILE A 166 -9.82 6.57 14.62
N TYR A 167 -9.61 6.56 15.94
CA TYR A 167 -8.91 5.47 16.63
C TYR A 167 -9.56 4.11 16.34
N ARG A 168 -10.89 4.01 16.51
CA ARG A 168 -11.64 2.79 16.23
C ARG A 168 -11.50 2.37 14.77
N TRP A 169 -11.52 3.32 13.83
CA TRP A 169 -11.33 3.05 12.41
C TRP A 169 -9.91 2.53 12.10
N VAL A 170 -8.88 3.16 12.66
CA VAL A 170 -7.47 2.76 12.47
C VAL A 170 -7.21 1.40 13.11
N PHE A 171 -7.75 1.14 14.31
CA PHE A 171 -7.64 -0.15 14.97
C PHE A 171 -8.36 -1.25 14.16
N ALA A 172 -9.55 -0.97 13.65
CA ALA A 172 -10.28 -1.86 12.74
C ALA A 172 -9.50 -2.14 11.45
N PHE A 173 -8.78 -1.15 10.91
CA PHE A 173 -7.94 -1.33 9.72
C PHE A 173 -6.85 -2.37 9.98
N PHE A 174 -6.14 -2.29 11.10
CA PHE A 174 -5.12 -3.29 11.47
C PHE A 174 -5.74 -4.65 11.83
N ALA A 175 -6.86 -4.67 12.55
CA ALA A 175 -7.60 -5.90 12.86
C ALA A 175 -8.02 -6.63 11.56
N HIS A 176 -8.46 -5.89 10.55
CA HIS A 176 -8.85 -6.45 9.25
C HIS A 176 -7.69 -7.14 8.53
N ILE A 177 -6.46 -6.62 8.62
CA ILE A 177 -5.28 -7.26 8.01
C ILE A 177 -5.11 -8.69 8.55
N LEU A 178 -5.32 -8.89 9.85
CA LEU A 178 -5.10 -10.17 10.53
C LEU A 178 -6.31 -11.10 10.47
N GLN A 179 -7.52 -10.57 10.61
CA GLN A 179 -8.75 -11.36 10.60
C GLN A 179 -9.21 -11.75 9.20
N ARG A 180 -9.00 -10.87 8.21
CA ARG A 180 -9.47 -11.04 6.82
C ARG A 180 -8.34 -10.75 5.82
N PRO A 181 -7.20 -11.45 5.93
CA PRO A 181 -5.99 -11.13 5.15
C PRO A 181 -6.19 -11.22 3.64
N ARG A 182 -7.16 -12.01 3.16
CA ARG A 182 -7.49 -12.15 1.73
C ARG A 182 -8.49 -11.12 1.20
N GLU A 183 -9.15 -10.34 2.06
CA GLU A 183 -10.09 -9.30 1.66
C GLU A 183 -9.38 -7.95 1.46
N ARG A 184 -9.79 -7.19 0.43
CA ARG A 184 -9.24 -5.87 0.14
C ARG A 184 -10.26 -4.78 0.38
N MET A 185 -9.84 -3.75 1.11
CA MET A 185 -10.66 -2.56 1.34
C MET A 185 -10.45 -1.48 0.29
N GLY A 186 -9.30 -1.46 -0.40
CA GLY A 186 -8.99 -0.41 -1.37
C GLY A 186 -8.65 0.93 -0.72
N VAL A 187 -8.22 0.90 0.55
CA VAL A 187 -7.87 2.08 1.35
C VAL A 187 -6.45 1.95 1.91
N SER A 188 -5.85 3.09 2.22
CA SER A 188 -4.49 3.25 2.74
C SER A 188 -4.49 4.30 3.84
N ILE A 189 -3.59 4.17 4.81
CA ILE A 189 -3.34 5.20 5.82
C ILE A 189 -2.14 6.05 5.37
N VAL A 190 -2.22 7.35 5.58
CA VAL A 190 -1.15 8.33 5.36
C VAL A 190 -0.99 9.11 6.66
N LEU A 191 0.23 9.15 7.19
CA LEU A 191 0.57 9.85 8.42
C LEU A 191 1.56 10.96 8.10
N ARG A 192 1.18 12.20 8.38
CA ARG A 192 2.05 13.38 8.26
C ARG A 192 2.50 13.86 9.64
N GLY A 193 3.63 14.54 9.71
CA GLY A 193 4.08 15.22 10.92
C GLY A 193 5.58 15.27 11.06
N GLY A 194 6.08 15.98 12.08
CA GLY A 194 7.51 16.19 12.29
C GLY A 194 8.32 14.91 12.53
N GLU A 195 9.64 15.01 12.33
CA GLU A 195 10.58 13.92 12.60
C GLU A 195 10.55 13.51 14.08
N GLY A 196 10.67 12.20 14.33
CA GLY A 196 10.67 11.66 15.70
C GLY A 196 9.32 11.67 16.42
N SER A 197 8.21 12.01 15.75
CA SER A 197 6.85 11.97 16.33
C SER A 197 6.26 10.56 16.49
N GLY A 198 6.97 9.52 16.03
CA GLY A 198 6.56 8.13 16.18
C GLY A 198 5.62 7.62 15.10
N LYS A 199 5.56 8.27 13.92
CA LYS A 199 4.75 7.82 12.76
C LYS A 199 5.15 6.42 12.30
N THR A 200 6.46 6.19 12.19
CA THR A 200 7.01 4.92 11.69
C THR A 200 6.72 3.76 12.64
N LYS A 201 6.73 4.05 13.96
CA LYS A 201 6.57 3.07 15.04
C LYS A 201 5.30 2.25 14.93
N ILE A 202 4.18 2.81 14.44
CA ILE A 202 2.92 2.06 14.36
C ILE A 202 3.04 0.86 13.43
N GLY A 203 3.54 1.08 12.23
CA GLY A 203 3.66 0.01 11.25
C GLY A 203 4.77 -0.97 11.65
N GLU A 204 5.81 -0.54 12.37
CA GLU A 204 6.78 -1.46 12.99
C GLU A 204 6.11 -2.37 14.04
N VAL A 205 5.27 -1.82 14.91
CA VAL A 205 4.57 -2.59 15.97
C VAL A 205 3.63 -3.61 15.35
N ILE A 206 2.77 -3.19 14.42
CA ILE A 206 1.84 -4.08 13.72
C ILE A 206 2.61 -5.09 12.85
N GLY A 207 3.64 -4.63 12.15
CA GLY A 207 4.53 -5.45 11.33
C GLY A 207 5.25 -6.52 12.13
N SER A 208 5.60 -6.22 13.39
CA SER A 208 6.22 -7.20 14.30
C SER A 208 5.31 -8.38 14.62
N LEU A 209 3.99 -8.28 14.41
CA LEU A 209 3.04 -9.39 14.54
C LEU A 209 3.06 -10.33 13.32
N ILE A 210 3.48 -9.84 12.16
CA ILE A 210 3.52 -10.56 10.87
C ILE A 210 4.84 -10.31 10.13
N PRO A 211 6.00 -10.57 10.74
CA PRO A 211 7.29 -10.06 10.25
C PRO A 211 7.63 -10.57 8.85
N SER A 212 7.26 -11.81 8.51
CA SER A 212 7.46 -12.39 7.17
C SER A 212 6.58 -11.76 6.08
N HIS A 213 5.61 -10.93 6.45
CA HIS A 213 4.60 -10.33 5.56
C HIS A 213 4.53 -8.80 5.70
N TYR A 214 5.46 -8.21 6.43
CA TYR A 214 5.62 -6.78 6.61
C TYR A 214 6.90 -6.31 5.92
N PHE A 215 6.80 -5.21 5.18
CA PHE A 215 7.94 -4.58 4.53
C PHE A 215 7.94 -3.10 4.85
N LEU A 216 9.05 -2.61 5.40
CA LEU A 216 9.35 -1.19 5.54
C LEU A 216 10.28 -0.78 4.38
N ILE A 217 9.87 0.21 3.62
CA ILE A 217 10.67 0.80 2.54
C ILE A 217 10.89 2.28 2.84
N ASP A 218 12.09 2.76 2.58
CA ASP A 218 12.55 4.14 2.77
C ASP A 218 12.62 4.94 1.46
N SER A 219 12.34 4.30 0.34
CA SER A 219 12.39 4.92 -0.98
C SER A 219 11.12 4.67 -1.78
N PRO A 220 10.50 5.72 -2.34
CA PRO A 220 9.36 5.60 -3.26
C PRO A 220 9.65 4.68 -4.47
N ARG A 221 10.92 4.51 -4.85
CA ARG A 221 11.34 3.61 -5.93
C ARG A 221 10.99 2.14 -5.65
N TYR A 222 10.93 1.72 -4.39
CA TYR A 222 10.53 0.35 -4.05
C TYR A 222 9.01 0.14 -4.09
N LEU A 223 8.23 1.23 -3.99
CA LEU A 223 6.78 1.22 -4.14
C LEU A 223 6.33 1.13 -5.60
N THR A 224 7.07 1.80 -6.49
CA THR A 224 6.70 1.97 -7.91
C THR A 224 7.73 1.41 -8.89
N GLY A 225 8.73 0.66 -8.41
CA GLY A 225 9.78 0.05 -9.23
C GLY A 225 9.29 -1.12 -10.10
N GLN A 226 10.18 -1.64 -10.96
CA GLN A 226 9.91 -2.85 -11.75
C GLN A 226 10.09 -4.12 -10.92
N PHE A 227 11.17 -4.22 -10.13
CA PHE A 227 11.44 -5.41 -9.32
C PHE A 227 10.70 -5.36 -7.98
N ASN A 228 9.71 -6.24 -7.83
CA ASN A 228 8.80 -6.23 -6.69
C ASN A 228 8.61 -7.63 -6.07
N ALA A 229 9.62 -8.50 -6.19
CA ALA A 229 9.61 -9.86 -5.62
C ALA A 229 9.18 -9.92 -4.14
N HIS A 230 9.60 -8.93 -3.34
CA HIS A 230 9.21 -8.80 -1.93
C HIS A 230 7.70 -8.66 -1.73
N MET A 231 6.97 -8.08 -2.70
CA MET A 231 5.52 -7.90 -2.66
C MET A 231 4.75 -9.22 -2.85
N ALA A 232 5.41 -10.30 -3.29
CA ALA A 232 4.77 -11.59 -3.53
C ALA A 232 4.13 -12.19 -2.27
N SER A 233 4.66 -11.86 -1.09
CA SER A 233 4.17 -12.34 0.21
C SER A 233 3.83 -11.21 1.18
N CYS A 234 3.55 -10.01 0.68
CA CYS A 234 3.30 -8.83 1.51
C CYS A 234 1.82 -8.69 1.90
N LEU A 235 1.55 -8.45 3.18
CA LEU A 235 0.25 -8.02 3.73
C LEU A 235 0.24 -6.55 4.11
N LEU A 236 1.32 -6.06 4.75
CA LEU A 236 1.47 -4.67 5.15
C LEU A 236 2.76 -4.12 4.55
N LEU A 237 2.62 -3.09 3.72
CA LEU A 237 3.72 -2.33 3.16
C LEU A 237 3.70 -0.95 3.81
N GLN A 238 4.78 -0.62 4.51
CA GLN A 238 4.99 0.70 5.03
C GLN A 238 6.01 1.44 4.16
N ALA A 239 5.60 2.54 3.57
CA ALA A 239 6.46 3.45 2.84
C ALA A 239 6.78 4.65 3.73
N ASP A 240 8.00 4.67 4.26
CA ASP A 240 8.54 5.82 4.98
C ASP A 240 9.09 6.86 4.02
N GLU A 241 9.09 8.11 4.48
CA GLU A 241 9.46 9.28 3.68
C GLU A 241 8.75 9.31 2.33
N ALA A 242 7.46 8.96 2.32
CA ALA A 242 6.66 9.02 1.12
C ALA A 242 6.50 10.49 0.70
N VAL A 243 7.00 10.84 -0.49
CA VAL A 243 6.87 12.20 -1.03
C VAL A 243 6.26 12.13 -2.42
N TRP A 244 5.36 13.08 -2.72
CA TRP A 244 4.80 13.21 -4.05
C TRP A 244 5.55 14.26 -4.88
N ALA A 245 6.25 13.79 -5.92
CA ALA A 245 7.02 14.66 -6.83
C ALA A 245 6.29 14.97 -8.16
N GLY A 246 4.98 14.70 -8.28
CA GLY A 246 4.22 14.96 -9.52
C GLY A 246 4.30 13.88 -10.60
N ASP A 247 4.92 12.73 -10.34
CA ASP A 247 5.05 11.63 -11.31
C ASP A 247 3.75 10.83 -11.49
N LYS A 248 2.94 11.22 -12.49
CA LYS A 248 1.66 10.56 -12.81
C LYS A 248 1.75 9.05 -12.99
N HIS A 249 2.88 8.51 -13.45
CA HIS A 249 3.04 7.07 -13.61
C HIS A 249 3.20 6.38 -12.24
N ALA A 250 3.94 6.99 -11.31
CA ALA A 250 4.01 6.55 -9.92
C ALA A 250 2.63 6.58 -9.23
N GLU A 251 1.82 7.62 -9.46
CA GLU A 251 0.43 7.69 -8.96
C GLU A 251 -0.44 6.55 -9.48
N GLY A 252 -0.37 6.27 -10.78
CA GLY A 252 -1.10 5.17 -11.40
C GLY A 252 -0.75 3.83 -10.74
N ARG A 253 0.55 3.58 -10.51
CA ARG A 253 1.05 2.39 -9.83
C ARG A 253 0.58 2.30 -8.38
N LEU A 254 0.68 3.38 -7.60
CA LEU A 254 0.22 3.40 -6.20
C LEU A 254 -1.29 3.13 -6.11
N LYS A 255 -2.10 3.77 -6.96
CA LYS A 255 -3.54 3.51 -7.04
C LYS A 255 -3.84 2.06 -7.41
N GLY A 256 -3.07 1.50 -8.35
CA GLY A 256 -3.12 0.08 -8.71
C GLY A 256 -2.78 -0.81 -7.52
N LEU A 257 -1.69 -0.53 -6.81
CA LEU A 257 -1.28 -1.28 -5.63
C LEU A 257 -2.37 -1.29 -4.55
N ILE A 258 -3.01 -0.16 -4.29
CA ILE A 258 -4.06 -0.03 -3.27
C ILE A 258 -5.36 -0.76 -3.67
N SER A 259 -5.73 -0.79 -4.96
CA SER A 259 -7.08 -1.18 -5.38
C SER A 259 -7.18 -2.38 -6.34
N ALA A 260 -6.12 -2.78 -7.03
CA ALA A 260 -6.16 -3.90 -7.97
C ALA A 260 -6.23 -5.25 -7.24
N GLY A 261 -7.03 -6.19 -7.72
CA GLY A 261 -7.12 -7.53 -7.11
C GLY A 261 -5.87 -8.39 -7.33
N GLU A 262 -5.07 -8.05 -8.33
CA GLU A 262 -3.88 -8.80 -8.74
C GLU A 262 -2.74 -7.84 -9.08
N GLN A 263 -1.52 -8.36 -9.01
CA GLN A 263 -0.30 -7.65 -9.33
C GLN A 263 0.63 -8.55 -10.15
N MET A 264 1.39 -7.94 -11.05
CA MET A 264 2.50 -8.60 -11.72
C MET A 264 3.70 -8.56 -10.79
N ILE A 265 4.30 -9.71 -10.53
CA ILE A 265 5.55 -9.84 -9.77
C ILE A 265 6.68 -10.10 -10.75
N GLU A 266 7.66 -9.21 -10.78
CA GLU A 266 8.89 -9.33 -11.56
C GLU A 266 10.08 -9.57 -10.64
N SER A 267 10.73 -10.72 -10.82
CA SER A 267 11.94 -11.12 -10.10
C SER A 267 13.11 -11.16 -11.06
N LYS A 268 14.31 -10.78 -10.59
CA LYS A 268 15.51 -10.79 -11.43
C LYS A 268 15.78 -12.21 -11.95
N GLY A 269 15.83 -12.35 -13.27
CA GLY A 269 16.16 -13.62 -13.90
C GLY A 269 15.03 -14.67 -13.86
N VAL A 270 13.79 -14.28 -13.54
CA VAL A 270 12.60 -15.14 -13.63
C VAL A 270 11.51 -14.41 -14.41
N ASP A 271 10.68 -15.15 -15.13
CA ASP A 271 9.59 -14.56 -15.91
C ASP A 271 8.57 -13.90 -14.97
N PRO A 272 7.96 -12.75 -15.37
CA PRO A 272 6.90 -12.13 -14.58
C PRO A 272 5.73 -13.08 -14.32
N ILE A 273 5.28 -13.16 -13.07
CA ILE A 273 4.13 -13.98 -12.67
C ILE A 273 3.00 -13.09 -12.16
N ARG A 274 1.75 -13.45 -12.43
CA ARG A 274 0.57 -12.76 -11.90
C ARG A 274 0.16 -13.40 -10.57
N LEU A 275 0.14 -12.62 -9.50
CA LEU A 275 -0.30 -13.06 -8.18
C LEU A 275 -1.48 -12.21 -7.69
N LYS A 276 -2.28 -12.80 -6.79
CA LYS A 276 -3.27 -12.02 -6.03
C LYS A 276 -2.57 -10.98 -5.18
N ASN A 277 -3.13 -9.78 -5.14
CA ASN A 277 -2.59 -8.68 -4.38
C ASN A 277 -3.35 -8.58 -3.05
N TYR A 278 -2.66 -8.71 -1.93
CA TYR A 278 -3.25 -8.57 -0.58
C TYR A 278 -2.60 -7.43 0.22
N VAL A 279 -1.86 -6.55 -0.45
CA VAL A 279 -1.08 -5.51 0.21
C VAL A 279 -2.00 -4.44 0.82
N ARG A 280 -1.70 -4.00 2.03
CA ARG A 280 -2.23 -2.78 2.64
C ARG A 280 -1.09 -1.79 2.75
N VAL A 281 -1.35 -0.55 2.36
CA VAL A 281 -0.32 0.49 2.35
C VAL A 281 -0.49 1.40 3.57
N LEU A 282 0.62 1.65 4.25
CA LEU A 282 0.78 2.68 5.27
C LEU A 282 1.88 3.61 4.79
N MET A 283 1.60 4.89 4.66
CA MET A 283 2.59 5.90 4.27
C MET A 283 2.89 6.80 5.45
N THR A 284 4.16 7.12 5.67
CA THR A 284 4.61 8.10 6.64
C THR A 284 5.43 9.16 5.92
N SER A 285 5.23 10.43 6.28
CA SER A 285 5.93 11.56 5.65
C SER A 285 6.05 12.75 6.60
N ASN A 286 7.07 13.57 6.38
CA ASN A 286 7.23 14.90 6.97
C ASN A 286 6.73 16.02 6.03
N GLU A 287 6.41 15.71 4.78
CA GLU A 287 6.00 16.67 3.77
C GLU A 287 4.50 16.97 3.83
N ASP A 288 4.14 18.22 3.51
CA ASP A 288 2.74 18.63 3.48
C ASP A 288 1.98 17.94 2.36
N PHE A 289 2.61 17.63 1.22
CA PHE A 289 1.99 16.94 0.09
C PHE A 289 2.55 15.53 -0.12
N VAL A 290 1.77 14.53 0.29
CA VAL A 290 2.22 13.13 0.32
C VAL A 290 1.60 12.31 -0.81
N VAL A 291 0.32 12.51 -1.10
CA VAL A 291 -0.40 11.74 -2.11
C VAL A 291 -1.37 12.60 -2.92
N PRO A 292 -1.47 12.38 -4.24
CA PRO A 292 -2.49 13.01 -5.05
C PRO A 292 -3.86 12.39 -4.74
N VAL A 293 -4.78 13.22 -4.25
CA VAL A 293 -6.12 12.84 -3.85
C VAL A 293 -7.12 13.38 -4.86
N GLY A 294 -7.79 12.48 -5.57
CA GLY A 294 -8.92 12.86 -6.43
C GLY A 294 -10.14 13.27 -5.60
N LYS A 295 -11.12 13.91 -6.24
CA LYS A 295 -12.31 14.52 -5.59
C LYS A 295 -13.01 13.62 -4.56
N ASP A 296 -13.21 12.34 -4.86
CA ASP A 296 -13.88 11.41 -3.93
C ASP A 296 -13.08 11.11 -2.65
N GLY A 297 -11.74 11.22 -2.68
CA GLY A 297 -10.82 10.98 -1.57
C GLY A 297 -10.92 9.60 -0.89
N ARG A 298 -11.66 8.64 -1.44
CA ARG A 298 -12.08 7.40 -0.75
C ARG A 298 -10.98 6.37 -0.47
N ARG A 299 -9.73 6.63 -0.90
CA ARG A 299 -8.61 5.68 -0.81
C ARG A 299 -7.64 5.99 0.33
N TYR A 300 -7.71 7.18 0.93
CA TYR A 300 -6.68 7.65 1.85
C TYR A 300 -7.30 8.18 3.13
N CYS A 301 -6.99 7.53 4.25
CA CYS A 301 -7.15 8.11 5.58
C CYS A 301 -5.86 8.90 5.86
N VAL A 302 -5.94 10.23 5.84
CA VAL A 302 -4.77 11.11 6.06
C VAL A 302 -4.86 11.67 7.46
N LEU A 303 -3.83 11.48 8.29
CA LEU A 303 -3.81 11.91 9.68
C LEU A 303 -2.55 12.74 9.95
N ASP A 304 -2.71 13.83 10.69
CA ASP A 304 -1.59 14.60 11.21
C ASP A 304 -1.23 14.08 12.60
N VAL A 305 0.01 13.61 12.73
CA VAL A 305 0.53 13.02 13.95
C VAL A 305 0.93 14.11 14.92
N ASN A 306 0.32 14.09 16.10
CA ASN A 306 0.55 15.05 17.15
C ASN A 306 2.00 14.92 17.69
N PRO A 307 2.77 16.03 17.76
CA PRO A 307 4.18 16.02 18.16
C PRO A 307 4.39 15.88 19.68
N ARG A 308 3.35 15.62 20.49
CA ARG A 308 3.41 15.53 21.96
C ARG A 308 4.56 14.69 22.51
N VAL A 309 4.92 13.59 21.84
CA VAL A 309 6.03 12.70 22.26
C VAL A 309 7.21 12.73 21.30
N ALA A 310 7.28 13.76 20.44
CA ALA A 310 8.36 13.89 19.48
C ALA A 310 9.72 13.93 20.21
N GLN A 311 10.67 13.14 19.70
CA GLN A 311 12.03 13.02 20.27
C GLN A 311 12.07 12.51 21.72
N ASN A 312 10.98 11.92 22.24
CA ASN A 312 10.94 11.36 23.58
C ASN A 312 11.42 9.90 23.60
N SER A 313 12.75 9.71 23.66
CA SER A 313 13.37 8.38 23.67
C SER A 313 12.93 7.51 24.86
N ALA A 314 12.64 8.10 26.02
CA ALA A 314 12.20 7.35 27.20
C ALA A 314 10.81 6.72 26.98
N TYR A 315 9.88 7.48 26.40
CA TYR A 315 8.54 7.01 26.04
C TYR A 315 8.60 5.84 25.04
N PHE A 316 9.42 5.96 23.98
CA PHE A 316 9.56 4.88 23.00
C PHE A 316 10.25 3.64 23.59
N ALA A 317 11.22 3.81 24.49
CA ALA A 317 11.85 2.70 25.21
C ALA A 317 10.86 1.97 26.13
N GLU A 318 9.97 2.71 26.81
CA GLU A 318 8.88 2.16 27.61
C GLU A 318 7.91 1.35 26.74
N LEU A 319 7.48 1.91 25.61
CA LEU A 319 6.63 1.24 24.63
C LEU A 319 7.28 -0.08 24.15
N ASP A 320 8.55 -0.05 23.76
CA ASP A 320 9.27 -1.24 23.28
C ASP A 320 9.48 -2.28 24.40
N ALA A 321 9.64 -1.86 25.64
CA ALA A 321 9.72 -2.74 26.80
C ALA A 321 8.36 -3.41 27.09
N GLU A 322 7.28 -2.64 27.06
CA GLU A 322 5.91 -3.12 27.25
C GLU A 322 5.57 -4.20 26.19
N LEU A 323 5.87 -3.94 24.92
CA LEU A 323 5.62 -4.88 23.83
C LEU A 323 6.46 -6.17 23.93
N ARG A 324 7.68 -6.10 24.48
CA ARG A 324 8.50 -7.31 24.74
C ARG A 324 7.98 -8.12 25.92
N ASN A 325 7.29 -7.50 26.86
CA ASN A 325 6.80 -8.13 28.09
C ASN A 325 5.33 -8.58 27.96
N GLY A 326 4.99 -9.26 26.87
CA GLY A 326 3.64 -9.79 26.64
C GLY A 326 2.67 -8.83 25.94
N GLY A 327 3.11 -7.62 25.60
CA GLY A 327 2.24 -6.63 24.94
C GLY A 327 1.88 -6.99 23.49
N ARG A 328 2.77 -7.68 22.76
CA ARG A 328 2.46 -8.16 21.39
C ARG A 328 1.35 -9.21 21.39
N GLU A 329 1.40 -10.14 22.32
CA GLU A 329 0.41 -11.21 22.48
C GLU A 329 -0.96 -10.64 22.87
N ALA A 330 -0.97 -9.63 23.74
CA ALA A 330 -2.18 -8.91 24.13
C ALA A 330 -2.76 -8.10 22.97
N LEU A 331 -1.93 -7.34 22.26
CA LEU A 331 -2.33 -6.58 21.08
C LEU A 331 -2.90 -7.50 19.99
N LEU A 332 -2.23 -8.61 19.70
CA LEU A 332 -2.68 -9.60 18.72
C LEU A 332 -4.01 -10.23 19.14
N HIS A 333 -4.18 -10.57 20.42
CA HIS A 333 -5.45 -11.07 20.95
C HIS A 333 -6.59 -10.07 20.68
N ASP A 334 -6.38 -8.79 21.01
CA ASP A 334 -7.43 -7.77 20.90
C ASP A 334 -7.73 -7.42 19.43
N LEU A 335 -6.71 -7.37 18.57
CA LEU A 335 -6.90 -7.21 17.12
C LEU A 335 -7.68 -8.37 16.51
N LEU A 336 -7.48 -9.61 16.97
CA LEU A 336 -8.21 -10.78 16.47
C LEU A 336 -9.62 -10.92 17.03
N ALA A 337 -9.87 -10.31 18.21
CA ALA A 337 -11.16 -10.28 18.89
C ALA A 337 -12.04 -9.09 18.49
N PHE A 338 -11.45 -8.05 17.88
CA PHE A 338 -12.17 -6.84 17.48
C PHE A 338 -13.34 -7.14 16.54
N ASP A 339 -14.52 -6.60 16.83
CA ASP A 339 -15.70 -6.79 16.00
C ASP A 339 -15.69 -5.85 14.78
N LEU A 340 -15.21 -6.39 13.65
CA LEU A 340 -15.17 -5.68 12.37
C LEU A 340 -16.54 -5.30 11.80
N SER A 341 -17.65 -5.89 12.28
CA SER A 341 -18.99 -5.51 11.81
C SER A 341 -19.39 -4.11 12.28
N THR A 342 -18.74 -3.60 13.32
CA THR A 342 -19.04 -2.30 13.92
C THR A 342 -18.40 -1.11 13.21
N VAL A 343 -17.52 -1.35 12.23
CA VAL A 343 -16.80 -0.30 11.50
C VAL A 343 -16.85 -0.57 10.01
N ASP A 344 -17.37 0.38 9.24
CA ASP A 344 -17.29 0.34 7.79
C ASP A 344 -15.96 0.96 7.31
N LEU A 345 -14.95 0.11 7.07
CA LEU A 345 -13.63 0.54 6.59
C LEU A 345 -13.66 1.19 5.19
N ARG A 346 -14.77 1.12 4.45
CA ARG A 346 -14.92 1.87 3.18
C ARG A 346 -15.32 3.33 3.41
N LYS A 347 -15.86 3.66 4.59
CA LYS A 347 -16.11 5.04 5.03
C LYS A 347 -14.83 5.57 5.68
N VAL A 348 -13.94 6.06 4.84
CA VAL A 348 -12.67 6.65 5.27
C VAL A 348 -12.94 7.97 6.01
N PRO A 349 -12.33 8.21 7.18
CA PRO A 349 -12.44 9.47 7.91
C PRO A 349 -12.13 10.70 7.03
N ARG A 350 -12.95 11.75 7.17
CA ARG A 350 -12.78 13.03 6.46
C ARG A 350 -12.11 14.03 7.39
N THR A 351 -10.78 14.00 7.40
CA THR A 351 -9.95 14.88 8.23
C THR A 351 -9.53 16.14 7.49
N ASP A 352 -9.09 17.15 8.22
CA ASP A 352 -8.54 18.39 7.64
C ASP A 352 -7.27 18.08 6.83
N ALA A 353 -6.43 17.16 7.32
CA ALA A 353 -5.27 16.66 6.58
C ALA A 353 -5.64 16.09 5.20
N LEU A 354 -6.76 15.36 5.09
CA LEU A 354 -7.26 14.86 3.81
C LEU A 354 -7.76 16.00 2.91
N LEU A 355 -8.39 17.03 3.49
CA LEU A 355 -8.84 18.21 2.75
C LEU A 355 -7.65 18.95 2.15
N GLU A 356 -6.58 19.16 2.92
CA GLU A 356 -5.35 19.77 2.44
C GLU A 356 -4.75 18.99 1.26
N GLN A 357 -4.68 17.66 1.34
CA GLN A 357 -4.22 16.85 0.20
C GLN A 357 -5.09 17.06 -1.05
N LYS A 358 -6.42 17.18 -0.88
CA LYS A 358 -7.33 17.46 -2.02
C LYS A 358 -7.07 18.83 -2.61
N ILE A 359 -6.88 19.85 -1.78
CA ILE A 359 -6.60 21.22 -2.20
C ILE A 359 -5.27 21.28 -2.97
N LEU A 360 -4.22 20.65 -2.44
CA LEU A 360 -2.90 20.54 -3.09
C LEU A 360 -2.95 19.73 -4.41
N SER A 361 -3.96 18.88 -4.56
CA SER A 361 -4.19 18.07 -5.78
C SER A 361 -5.04 18.79 -6.84
N LEU A 362 -5.54 20.00 -6.58
CA LEU A 362 -6.38 20.72 -7.54
C LEU A 362 -5.59 21.07 -8.82
N ASP A 363 -6.26 20.94 -9.96
CA ASP A 363 -5.70 21.40 -11.22
C ASP A 363 -5.76 22.94 -11.31
N GLY A 364 -5.07 23.52 -12.31
CA GLY A 364 -4.90 24.98 -12.38
C GLY A 364 -6.22 25.77 -12.37
N VAL A 365 -7.30 25.25 -12.98
CA VAL A 365 -8.61 25.92 -12.99
C VAL A 365 -9.30 25.76 -11.65
N ASP A 366 -9.35 24.53 -11.13
CA ASP A 366 -10.02 24.24 -9.86
C ASP A 366 -9.34 24.98 -8.69
N GLY A 367 -8.00 25.07 -8.70
CA GLY A 367 -7.20 25.79 -7.70
C GLY A 367 -7.34 27.31 -7.80
N TRP A 368 -7.27 27.89 -9.02
CA TRP A 368 -7.56 29.32 -9.20
C TRP A 368 -8.99 29.68 -8.76
N TRP A 369 -9.96 28.82 -9.04
CA TRP A 369 -11.34 29.06 -8.62
C TRP A 369 -11.47 29.04 -7.09
N LEU A 370 -10.79 28.11 -6.40
CA LEU A 370 -10.71 28.12 -4.94
C LEU A 370 -10.13 29.44 -4.43
N ASP A 371 -9.05 29.95 -5.03
CA ASP A 371 -8.47 31.24 -4.63
C ASP A 371 -9.48 32.40 -4.76
N ARG A 372 -10.35 32.38 -5.77
CA ARG A 372 -11.41 33.39 -5.98
C ARG A 372 -12.54 33.23 -4.95
N LEU A 373 -12.92 32.00 -4.61
CA LEU A 373 -13.92 31.72 -3.57
C LEU A 373 -13.42 32.11 -2.18
N MET A 374 -12.13 31.91 -1.90
CA MET A 374 -11.49 32.36 -0.67
C MET A 374 -11.45 33.88 -0.59
N SER A 375 -11.09 34.58 -1.68
CA SER A 375 -11.02 36.05 -1.69
C SER A 375 -12.38 36.76 -1.70
N GLY A 376 -13.49 36.03 -1.84
CA GLY A 376 -14.82 36.62 -1.93
C GLY A 376 -15.07 37.44 -3.21
N SER A 377 -14.24 37.28 -4.24
CA SER A 377 -14.37 38.02 -5.51
C SER A 377 -14.00 37.15 -6.73
N PRO A 378 -14.72 37.26 -7.86
CA PRO A 378 -14.50 36.39 -9.02
C PRO A 378 -13.25 36.76 -9.83
N THR A 379 -12.69 37.95 -9.62
CA THR A 379 -11.47 38.46 -10.26
C THR A 379 -10.65 39.27 -9.25
N SER A 380 -9.35 39.43 -9.49
CA SER A 380 -8.42 40.23 -8.68
C SER A 380 -8.63 41.74 -8.86
N LYS A 381 -9.44 42.16 -9.84
CA LYS A 381 -9.80 43.56 -10.06
C LYS A 381 -11.00 44.01 -9.24
N LEU A 382 -11.76 43.05 -8.70
CA LEU A 382 -12.95 43.29 -7.90
C LEU A 382 -12.67 42.99 -6.43
N ASP A 383 -13.28 43.79 -5.57
CA ASP A 383 -13.24 43.70 -4.10
C ASP A 383 -14.53 43.10 -3.51
N HIS A 384 -15.50 42.74 -4.35
CA HIS A 384 -16.79 42.17 -3.96
C HIS A 384 -17.24 41.07 -4.91
N TRP A 385 -18.32 40.37 -4.55
CA TRP A 385 -18.95 39.35 -5.38
C TRP A 385 -20.13 39.93 -6.20
N PRO A 386 -19.97 40.22 -7.50
CA PRO A 386 -21.03 40.79 -8.32
C PRO A 386 -22.03 39.74 -8.81
N HIS A 387 -23.21 40.19 -9.24
CA HIS A 387 -24.20 39.34 -9.93
C HIS A 387 -23.80 39.01 -11.38
N GLU A 388 -22.98 39.86 -12.01
CA GLU A 388 -22.50 39.66 -13.38
C GLU A 388 -21.00 39.98 -13.45
N VAL A 389 -20.22 39.16 -14.16
CA VAL A 389 -18.79 39.40 -14.41
C VAL A 389 -18.46 39.21 -15.89
N GLY A 390 -17.60 40.05 -16.45
CA GLY A 390 -17.17 39.94 -17.83
C GLY A 390 -16.50 38.58 -18.09
N VAL A 391 -16.90 37.89 -19.16
CA VAL A 391 -16.30 36.58 -19.53
C VAL A 391 -14.81 36.76 -19.85
N ASP A 392 -14.47 37.83 -20.56
CA ASP A 392 -13.08 38.16 -20.89
C ASP A 392 -12.29 38.54 -19.63
N GLU A 393 -12.89 39.27 -18.69
CA GLU A 393 -12.23 39.68 -17.44
C GLU A 393 -11.86 38.46 -16.57
N MET A 394 -12.80 37.54 -16.37
CA MET A 394 -12.57 36.32 -15.60
C MET A 394 -11.53 35.41 -16.25
N ARG A 395 -11.51 35.38 -17.60
CA ARG A 395 -10.50 34.64 -18.37
C ARG A 395 -9.12 35.26 -18.20
N ASP A 396 -9.01 36.58 -18.34
CA ASP A 396 -7.74 37.29 -18.26
C ASP A 396 -7.15 37.19 -16.85
N ASP A 397 -8.00 37.18 -15.81
CA ASP A 397 -7.60 36.88 -14.43
C ASP A 397 -6.99 35.49 -14.28
N TYR A 398 -7.69 34.46 -14.78
CA TYR A 398 -7.17 33.10 -14.79
C TYR A 398 -5.83 33.00 -15.53
N PHE A 399 -5.68 33.70 -16.65
CA PHE A 399 -4.42 33.73 -17.39
C PHE A 399 -3.30 34.41 -16.62
N ALA A 400 -3.57 35.56 -16.01
CA ALA A 400 -2.61 36.25 -15.16
C ALA A 400 -2.16 35.37 -13.97
N ALA A 401 -3.11 34.67 -13.33
CA ALA A 401 -2.81 33.72 -12.26
C ALA A 401 -2.00 32.51 -12.77
N SER A 402 -2.32 32.00 -13.96
CA SER A 402 -1.64 30.86 -14.59
C SER A 402 -0.21 31.21 -15.01
N GLU A 403 0.02 32.41 -15.55
CA GLU A 403 1.36 32.88 -15.94
C GLU A 403 2.28 33.04 -14.73
N ARG A 404 1.79 33.59 -13.62
CA ARG A 404 2.54 33.66 -12.35
C ARG A 404 2.94 32.27 -11.84
N ARG A 405 2.14 31.24 -12.14
CA ARG A 405 2.40 29.83 -11.81
C ARG A 405 3.21 29.08 -12.86
N GLY A 406 3.70 29.74 -13.91
CA GLY A 406 4.50 29.13 -14.98
C GLY A 406 3.73 28.24 -15.96
N LEU A 407 2.38 28.25 -15.92
CA LEU A 407 1.52 27.42 -16.76
C LEU A 407 1.22 28.12 -18.11
N ARG A 408 2.11 27.99 -19.09
CA ARG A 408 1.90 28.53 -20.45
C ARG A 408 1.15 27.55 -21.36
N ARG A 409 -0.18 27.64 -21.49
CA ARG A 409 -0.93 26.87 -22.51
C ARG A 409 -2.04 27.67 -23.20
N LYS A 410 -1.95 27.75 -24.54
CA LYS A 410 -2.96 28.36 -25.45
C LYS A 410 -4.28 27.57 -25.54
N SER A 411 -4.32 26.31 -25.10
CA SER A 411 -5.54 25.48 -25.09
C SER A 411 -6.47 25.73 -23.91
N ALA A 412 -6.15 26.66 -23.01
CA ALA A 412 -6.89 26.86 -21.77
C ALA A 412 -8.22 27.61 -21.93
N GLU A 413 -8.43 28.41 -22.98
CA GLU A 413 -9.69 29.19 -23.15
C GLU A 413 -10.94 28.29 -23.23
N THR A 414 -10.94 27.32 -24.15
CA THR A 414 -12.08 26.41 -24.33
C THR A 414 -12.27 25.49 -23.12
N VAL A 415 -11.18 25.14 -22.44
CA VAL A 415 -11.19 24.27 -21.25
C VAL A 415 -11.73 25.02 -20.04
N LEU A 416 -11.36 26.30 -19.84
CA LEU A 416 -11.81 27.13 -18.74
C LEU A 416 -13.33 27.24 -18.72
N GLY A 417 -13.96 27.66 -19.83
CA GLY A 417 -15.42 27.80 -19.88
C GLY A 417 -16.18 26.47 -19.72
N ALA A 418 -15.59 25.34 -20.10
CA ALA A 418 -16.18 24.02 -19.86
C ALA A 418 -16.03 23.57 -18.39
N ARG A 419 -14.92 23.93 -17.74
CA ARG A 419 -14.67 23.65 -16.32
C ARG A 419 -15.50 24.53 -15.40
N LEU A 420 -15.57 25.83 -15.67
CA LEU A 420 -16.41 26.78 -14.92
C LEU A 420 -17.88 26.34 -14.89
N ARG A 421 -18.42 25.85 -16.01
CA ARG A 421 -19.79 25.30 -16.05
C ARG A 421 -20.01 24.08 -15.15
N LYS A 422 -18.95 23.35 -14.79
CA LYS A 422 -19.03 22.21 -13.85
C LYS A 422 -18.85 22.64 -12.39
N LEU A 423 -18.08 23.71 -12.15
CA LEU A 423 -17.78 24.21 -10.80
C LEU A 423 -18.84 25.18 -10.29
N ILE A 424 -19.36 26.04 -11.17
CA ILE A 424 -20.32 27.08 -10.82
C ILE A 424 -21.74 26.57 -11.10
N PRO A 425 -22.60 26.51 -10.08
CA PRO A 425 -23.97 26.02 -10.27
C PRO A 425 -24.75 26.98 -11.15
N ARG A 426 -25.54 26.47 -12.11
CA ARG A 426 -26.44 27.29 -12.95
C ARG A 426 -25.75 28.45 -13.69
N LEU A 427 -24.47 28.33 -14.01
CA LEU A 427 -23.72 29.36 -14.73
C LEU A 427 -24.32 29.64 -16.12
N ASN A 428 -24.83 30.85 -16.30
CA ASN A 428 -25.42 31.32 -17.56
C ASN A 428 -24.60 32.46 -18.16
N ARG A 429 -24.63 32.59 -19.50
CA ARG A 429 -24.02 33.70 -20.21
C ARG A 429 -25.09 34.66 -20.71
N VAL A 430 -24.93 35.94 -20.41
CA VAL A 430 -25.81 37.02 -20.88
C VAL A 430 -25.01 37.98 -21.75
N ARG A 431 -25.67 38.58 -22.76
CA ARG A 431 -25.06 39.64 -23.57
C ARG A 431 -25.45 41.00 -23.00
N ARG A 432 -24.46 41.85 -22.77
CA ARG A 432 -24.64 43.24 -22.37
C ARG A 432 -23.95 44.17 -23.37
N TYR A 433 -24.42 45.40 -23.45
CA TYR A 433 -23.73 46.45 -24.18
C TYR A 433 -22.81 47.17 -23.21
N GLU A 434 -21.55 47.32 -23.61
CA GLU A 434 -20.54 48.04 -22.85
C GLU A 434 -20.03 49.21 -23.72
N ASP A 435 -19.90 50.38 -23.10
CA ASP A 435 -19.43 51.61 -23.72
C ASP A 435 -17.90 51.61 -23.75
N TYR A 436 -17.30 51.72 -24.94
CA TYR A 436 -15.86 51.87 -25.16
C TYR A 436 -15.57 53.24 -25.79
N ASP A 437 -14.31 53.69 -25.73
CA ASP A 437 -13.84 54.96 -26.30
C ASP A 437 -14.21 55.17 -27.79
N MET A 438 -14.45 54.08 -28.53
CA MET A 438 -14.90 54.10 -29.94
C MET A 438 -16.28 53.43 -30.16
N GLY A 439 -17.21 53.56 -29.19
CA GLY A 439 -18.62 53.20 -29.34
C GLY A 439 -19.09 52.01 -28.50
N ARG A 440 -20.34 51.56 -28.74
CA ARG A 440 -20.98 50.45 -27.99
C ARG A 440 -20.67 49.10 -28.60
N ARG A 441 -20.06 48.19 -27.82
CA ARG A 441 -19.86 46.80 -28.22
C ARG A 441 -20.71 45.86 -27.37
N ARG A 442 -21.22 44.79 -27.98
CA ARG A 442 -21.84 43.68 -27.24
C ARG A 442 -20.75 42.76 -26.68
N VAL A 443 -20.71 42.63 -25.36
CA VAL A 443 -19.76 41.77 -24.63
C VAL A 443 -20.54 40.70 -23.87
N TRP A 444 -19.89 39.56 -23.62
CA TRP A 444 -20.48 38.46 -22.86
C TRP A 444 -20.15 38.60 -21.38
N PHE A 445 -21.16 38.43 -20.53
CA PHE A 445 -21.05 38.36 -19.08
C PHE A 445 -21.49 36.98 -18.60
N TYR A 446 -20.88 36.49 -17.52
CA TYR A 446 -21.42 35.40 -16.72
C TYR A 446 -22.38 35.97 -15.69
N ALA A 447 -23.60 35.43 -15.62
CA ALA A 447 -24.48 35.65 -14.49
C ALA A 447 -24.04 34.71 -13.36
N LEU A 448 -23.47 35.25 -12.29
CA LEU A 448 -22.93 34.51 -11.17
C LEU A 448 -24.02 34.21 -10.13
N PRO A 449 -24.11 32.98 -9.62
CA PRO A 449 -24.81 32.70 -8.37
C PRO A 449 -24.17 33.45 -7.20
N THR A 450 -24.83 33.43 -6.05
CA THR A 450 -24.26 34.01 -4.82
C THR A 450 -22.95 33.31 -4.44
N LEU A 451 -22.07 34.02 -3.71
CA LEU A 451 -20.82 33.47 -3.20
C LEU A 451 -21.07 32.20 -2.36
N SER A 452 -22.10 32.24 -1.50
CA SER A 452 -22.51 31.10 -0.67
C SER A 452 -22.90 29.88 -1.52
N GLU A 453 -23.69 30.06 -2.58
CA GLU A 453 -24.04 28.95 -3.51
C GLU A 453 -22.81 28.39 -4.21
N CYS A 454 -21.84 29.24 -4.58
CA CYS A 454 -20.61 28.81 -5.24
C CYS A 454 -19.68 28.05 -4.28
N ARG A 455 -19.55 28.51 -3.02
CA ARG A 455 -18.82 27.82 -1.95
C ARG A 455 -19.44 26.46 -1.65
N ALA A 456 -20.76 26.39 -1.45
CA ALA A 456 -21.48 25.14 -1.22
C ALA A 456 -21.37 24.16 -2.40
N ALA A 457 -21.39 24.66 -3.65
CA ALA A 457 -21.17 23.82 -4.82
C ALA A 457 -19.74 23.27 -4.89
N PHE A 458 -18.75 24.07 -4.48
CA PHE A 458 -17.36 23.65 -4.42
C PHE A 458 -17.11 22.59 -3.34
N GLU A 459 -17.65 22.79 -2.13
CA GLU A 459 -17.60 21.79 -1.04
C GLU A 459 -18.27 20.48 -1.44
N LYS A 460 -19.43 20.55 -2.11
CA LYS A 460 -20.10 19.36 -2.66
C LYS A 460 -19.23 18.65 -3.69
N ALA A 461 -18.50 19.38 -4.51
CA ALA A 461 -17.58 18.81 -5.50
C ALA A 461 -16.34 18.18 -4.84
N LEU A 462 -15.86 18.72 -3.72
CA LEU A 462 -14.79 18.13 -2.90
C LEU A 462 -15.27 17.01 -1.98
N GLY A 463 -16.58 16.92 -1.72
CA GLY A 463 -17.19 15.99 -0.77
C GLY A 463 -16.77 16.24 0.68
N GLN A 464 -16.45 17.48 1.03
CA GLN A 464 -16.01 17.91 2.36
C GLN A 464 -16.18 19.43 2.51
N ALA A 465 -16.48 19.89 3.72
CA ALA A 465 -16.57 21.32 4.05
C ALA A 465 -15.18 21.98 3.99
N VAL A 466 -15.16 23.28 3.70
CA VAL A 466 -13.93 24.10 3.64
C VAL A 466 -14.11 25.25 4.63
N SER A 467 -13.05 25.60 5.37
CA SER A 467 -13.06 26.82 6.18
C SER A 467 -12.87 28.04 5.28
N TRP A 468 -13.79 28.99 5.33
CA TRP A 468 -13.79 30.20 4.50
C TRP A 468 -13.38 31.41 5.37
N GLN A 469 -12.54 32.31 4.83
CA GLN A 469 -11.93 33.41 5.59
C GLN A 469 -12.92 34.43 6.18
N ASP A 470 -14.16 34.47 5.69
CA ASP A 470 -15.14 35.49 6.12
C ASP A 470 -15.81 35.18 7.48
N ASP A 471 -15.62 33.99 8.05
CA ASP A 471 -16.34 33.56 9.26
C ASP A 471 -15.66 34.00 10.59
N GLU A 472 -14.40 34.47 10.56
CA GLU A 472 -13.65 34.84 11.79
C GLU A 472 -13.20 36.33 11.85
N ASP A 473 -13.25 37.09 10.76
CA ASP A 473 -12.83 38.51 10.73
C ASP A 473 -14.00 39.50 10.94
N LYS A 474 -14.81 39.28 11.98
CA LYS A 474 -15.49 40.41 12.61
C LYS A 474 -14.59 40.90 13.74
N PRO A 475 -13.95 42.08 13.63
CA PRO A 475 -13.34 42.66 14.83
C PRO A 475 -14.42 42.72 15.90
N GLU A 476 -14.12 42.19 17.09
CA GLU A 476 -14.88 42.54 18.29
C GLU A 476 -14.84 44.06 18.37
N LEU A 477 -15.94 44.70 17.96
CA LEU A 477 -16.20 46.08 18.31
C LEU A 477 -16.34 46.03 19.83
N SER A 478 -15.26 46.35 20.53
CA SER A 478 -15.33 46.74 21.91
C SER A 478 -16.30 47.92 21.95
N ASP A 479 -17.43 47.73 22.62
CA ASP A 479 -18.27 48.83 23.07
C ASP A 479 -17.39 49.75 23.92
N CYS A 480 -16.86 50.80 23.29
CA CYS A 480 -16.35 51.95 24.00
C CYS A 480 -17.53 52.89 24.22
N ASP A 481 -18.23 52.65 25.32
CA ASP A 481 -18.91 53.71 26.06
C ASP A 481 -17.85 54.70 26.56
N ASP A 482 -17.87 55.92 26.02
CA ASP A 482 -17.88 57.21 26.76
C ASP A 482 -17.80 58.42 25.81
#